data_AF-A0A7X6TPC5-F1
#
_entry.id   AF-A0A7X6TPC5-F1
#
_cell.length_a   1.000
_cell.length_b   1.000
_cell.length_c   1.000
_cell.angle_alpha   90.00
_cell.angle_beta   90.00
_cell.angle_gamma   90.00
#
_symmetry.space_group_name_H-M   'P 1'
#
loop_
_entity.id
_entity.type
_entity.pdbx_description
1 polymer ?
#
loop_
_entity_poly.entity_id
_entity_poly.type
_entity_poly.pdbx_seq_one_letter_code
_entity_poly.pdbx_strand_id
1 'polypeptide(L)' 'MGSRKRLSNETIKEAKKNVAFAKLNNCPSSPRKMRLVADIIRGEDVQKALGILKYSKQHAADKLEKLLLSAIANW' A
#
# COMPACT_ATOMS: atom_id res chain seq x y z
N MET A 1 -10.05 -20.46 -22.40
CA MET A 1 -10.21 -19.10 -21.81
C MET A 1 -10.72 -18.17 -22.90
N GLY A 2 -12.01 -17.81 -22.86
CA GLY A 2 -12.68 -17.09 -23.96
C GLY A 2 -12.27 -15.62 -24.12
N SER A 3 -12.53 -15.05 -25.29
CA SER A 3 -12.23 -13.66 -25.69
C SER A 3 -12.70 -12.62 -24.67
N ARG A 4 -13.88 -12.82 -24.06
CA ARG A 4 -14.45 -11.95 -23.02
C ARG A 4 -13.51 -11.72 -21.82
N LYS A 5 -12.86 -12.79 -21.33
CA LYS A 5 -11.97 -12.70 -20.15
C LYS A 5 -10.66 -11.98 -20.50
N ARG A 6 -10.21 -12.06 -21.75
CA ARG A 6 -9.02 -11.35 -22.23
C ARG A 6 -9.26 -9.84 -22.29
N LEU A 7 -10.33 -9.41 -22.97
CA LEU A 7 -10.73 -8.01 -23.09
C LEU A 7 -10.95 -7.37 -21.72
N SER A 8 -11.64 -8.08 -20.82
CA SER A 8 -11.84 -7.62 -19.44
C SER A 8 -10.53 -7.50 -18.64
N ASN A 9 -9.53 -8.34 -18.90
CA ASN A 9 -8.24 -8.22 -18.22
C ASN A 9 -7.42 -7.05 -18.77
N GLU A 10 -7.53 -6.78 -20.08
CA GLU A 10 -6.86 -5.67 -20.75
C GLU A 10 -7.38 -4.33 -20.23
N THR A 11 -8.71 -4.16 -20.14
CA THR A 11 -9.32 -2.94 -19.58
C THR A 11 -8.88 -2.69 -18.13
N ILE A 12 -8.82 -3.73 -17.30
CA ILE A 12 -8.32 -3.61 -15.91
C ILE A 12 -6.84 -3.26 -15.87
N LYS A 13 -6.03 -3.82 -16.77
CA LYS A 13 -4.59 -3.49 -16.86
C LYS A 13 -4.39 -2.03 -17.29
N GLU A 14 -5.16 -1.54 -18.25
CA GLU A 14 -5.12 -0.15 -18.68
C GLU A 14 -5.52 0.80 -17.56
N ALA A 15 -6.63 0.53 -16.87
CA ALA A 15 -7.06 1.34 -15.73
C ALA A 15 -5.98 1.41 -14.62
N LYS A 16 -5.28 0.29 -14.37
CA LYS A 16 -4.20 0.22 -13.36
C LYS A 16 -2.93 0.96 -13.76
N LYS A 17 -2.69 1.26 -15.04
CA LYS A 17 -1.50 2.02 -15.46
C LYS A 17 -1.50 3.45 -14.94
N ASN A 18 -2.67 4.05 -14.81
CA ASN A 18 -2.81 5.46 -14.39
C ASN A 18 -2.84 5.63 -12.87
N VAL A 19 -2.94 4.54 -12.10
CA VAL A 19 -3.06 4.59 -10.64
C VAL A 19 -1.76 4.10 -10.03
N ALA A 20 -1.08 4.98 -9.30
CA ALA A 20 0.08 4.60 -8.50
C ALA A 20 -0.35 3.72 -7.31
N PHE A 21 0.28 2.56 -7.14
CA PHE A 21 0.06 1.70 -5.98
C PHE A 21 1.35 0.96 -5.61
N ALA A 22 1.47 0.55 -4.34
CA ALA A 22 2.54 -0.31 -3.85
C ALA A 22 1.96 -1.49 -3.07
N LYS A 23 2.69 -2.62 -3.02
CA LYS A 23 2.28 -3.83 -2.30
C LYS A 23 3.48 -4.45 -1.58
N LEU A 24 3.26 -4.86 -0.33
CA LEU A 24 4.23 -5.63 0.46
C LEU A 24 3.64 -7.02 0.74
N ASN A 25 4.22 -8.04 0.12
CA ASN A 25 3.81 -9.45 0.28
C ASN A 25 4.80 -10.18 1.21
N ASN A 26 4.38 -11.32 1.77
CA ASN A 26 5.23 -12.20 2.61
C ASN A 26 5.87 -11.50 3.83
N CYS A 27 5.13 -10.58 4.45
CA CYS A 27 5.59 -9.88 5.64
C CYS A 27 5.46 -10.77 6.89
N PRO A 28 6.53 -11.03 7.66
CA PRO A 28 6.45 -11.79 8.91
C PRO A 28 5.90 -10.90 10.03
N SER A 29 4.61 -10.58 9.98
CA SER A 29 3.89 -9.86 11.03
C SER A 29 2.43 -10.30 11.05
N SER A 30 1.82 -10.32 12.23
CA SER A 30 0.40 -10.64 12.34
C SER A 30 -0.44 -9.57 11.63
N PRO A 31 -1.38 -9.95 10.75
CA PRO A 31 -2.25 -9.00 10.05
C PRO A 31 -2.98 -8.04 10.99
N ARG A 32 -3.37 -8.52 12.19
CA ARG A 32 -4.07 -7.69 13.18
C ARG A 32 -3.19 -6.55 13.72
N LYS A 33 -1.91 -6.83 14.01
CA LYS A 33 -0.97 -5.80 14.49
C LYS A 33 -0.71 -4.74 13.42
N MET A 34 -0.63 -5.16 12.15
CA MET A 34 -0.46 -4.20 11.05
C MET A 34 -1.69 -3.34 10.81
N ARG A 35 -2.91 -3.89 10.96
CA ARG A 35 -4.16 -3.12 10.80
C ARG A 35 -4.24 -1.93 11.74
N LEU A 36 -3.85 -2.11 13.00
CA LEU A 36 -3.85 -1.00 13.98
C LEU A 36 -3.06 0.22 13.50
N VAL A 37 -1.88 0.00 12.89
CA VAL A 37 -1.07 1.09 12.34
C VAL A 37 -1.65 1.61 11.02
N ALA A 38 -2.12 0.70 10.17
CA ALA A 38 -2.71 1.05 8.87
C ALA A 38 -3.99 1.89 9.01
N ASP A 39 -4.77 1.67 10.06
CA ASP A 39 -5.98 2.44 10.34
C ASP A 39 -5.65 3.88 10.78
N ILE A 40 -4.52 4.09 11.46
CA ILE A 40 -4.06 5.44 11.87
C ILE A 40 -3.66 6.29 10.66
N ILE A 41 -2.99 5.70 9.68
CA ILE A 41 -2.50 6.44 8.49
C ILE A 41 -3.55 6.59 7.39
N ARG A 42 -4.72 5.94 7.52
CA ARG A 42 -5.75 5.94 6.48
C ARG A 42 -6.43 7.31 6.42
N GLY A 43 -6.35 7.97 5.27
CA GLY A 43 -6.97 9.28 5.05
C GLY A 43 -6.15 10.46 5.56
N GLU A 44 -4.94 10.20 6.07
CA GLU A 44 -4.00 11.24 6.48
C GLU A 44 -3.12 11.69 5.31
N ASP A 45 -2.65 12.94 5.37
CA ASP A 45 -1.70 13.49 4.40
C ASP A 45 -0.37 12.73 4.45
N VAL A 46 0.28 12.59 3.29
CA VAL A 46 1.52 11.82 3.12
C VAL A 46 2.62 12.25 4.10
N GLN A 47 2.81 13.55 4.28
CA GLN A 47 3.81 14.11 5.20
C GLN A 47 3.51 13.77 6.66
N LYS A 48 2.23 13.86 7.05
CA LYS A 48 1.79 13.53 8.41
C LYS A 48 1.87 12.04 8.67
N ALA A 49 1.50 11.19 7.70
CA ALA A 49 1.64 9.74 7.78
C ALA A 49 3.10 9.31 7.96
N LEU A 50 4.05 9.92 7.23
CA LEU A 50 5.49 9.67 7.42
C LEU A 50 5.95 10.04 8.83
N GLY A 51 5.49 11.19 9.36
CA GLY A 51 5.78 11.58 10.74
C GLY A 51 5.25 10.59 11.77
N ILE A 52 3.98 10.18 11.63
CA ILE A 52 3.34 9.21 12.52
C ILE A 52 4.09 7.87 12.50
N LEU A 53 4.44 7.36 11.32
CA LEU A 53 5.13 6.09 11.18
C LEU A 53 6.53 6.13 11.79
N LYS A 54 7.28 7.21 11.56
CA LYS A 54 8.65 7.39 12.06
C LYS A 54 8.75 7.44 13.58
N TYR A 55 7.75 7.98 14.26
CA TYR A 55 7.73 8.10 15.73
C TYR A 55 6.84 7.06 16.43
N SER A 56 6.31 6.09 15.68
CA SER A 56 5.49 5.02 16.24
C SER A 56 6.36 3.98 16.96
N LYS A 57 5.94 3.54 18.15
CA LYS A 57 6.60 2.48 18.91
C LYS A 57 6.34 1.07 18.36
N GLN A 58 5.47 0.94 17.36
CA GLN A 58 5.09 -0.37 16.83
C GLN A 58 6.02 -0.81 15.71
N HIS A 59 6.57 -2.03 15.80
CA HIS A 59 7.42 -2.63 14.74
C HIS A 59 6.74 -2.68 13.35
N ALA A 60 5.39 -2.69 13.30
CA ALA A 60 4.68 -2.65 12.02
C ALA A 60 4.90 -1.32 11.27
N ALA A 61 5.22 -0.23 11.97
CA ALA A 61 5.41 1.08 11.40
C ALA A 61 6.60 1.14 10.44
N ASP A 62 7.76 0.59 10.83
CA ASP A 62 8.97 0.59 9.98
C ASP A 62 8.74 -0.05 8.61
N LYS A 63 7.92 -1.11 8.57
CA LYS A 63 7.58 -1.81 7.33
C LYS A 63 6.59 -1.02 6.48
N LEU A 64 5.64 -0.34 7.12
CA LEU A 64 4.67 0.52 6.45
C LEU A 64 5.29 1.81 5.94
N GLU A 65 6.28 2.37 6.65
CA GLU A 65 7.04 3.54 6.21
C GLU A 65 7.75 3.25 4.87
N LYS A 66 8.45 2.12 4.79
CA LYS A 66 9.10 1.67 3.54
C LYS A 66 8.10 1.46 2.41
N LEU A 67 6.93 0.89 2.71
CA LEU A 67 5.85 0.73 1.71
C LEU A 67 5.34 2.08 1.23
N LEU A 68 5.15 3.05 2.13
CA LEU A 68 4.66 4.38 1.79
C LEU A 68 5.67 5.11 0.90
N LEU A 69 6.96 5.05 1.22
CA LEU A 69 8.02 5.59 0.37
C LEU A 69 8.04 4.94 -1.02
N SER A 70 7.84 3.62 -1.11
CA SER A 70 7.70 2.94 -2.40
C SER A 70 6.45 3.37 -3.17
N ALA A 71 5.34 3.68 -2.49
CA ALA A 71 4.12 4.16 -3.15
C ALA A 71 4.32 5.57 -3.73
N ILE A 72 5.03 6.44 -3.00
CA ILE A 72 5.40 7.78 -3.46
C ILE A 72 6.33 7.69 -4.68
N ALA A 73 7.30 6.77 -4.66
CA ALA A 73 8.21 6.57 -5.79
C ALA A 73 7.54 5.98 -7.05
N ASN A 74 6.38 5.32 -6.90
CA ASN A 74 5.60 4.77 -8.00
C ASN A 74 4.62 5.79 -8.61
N TRP A 75 4.38 6.92 -7.92
CA TRP A 75 3.60 8.03 -8.42
C TRP A 75 4.45 8.89 -9.35
#